data_AF-A0A9J7HLC0-F1
#
_entry.id   AF-A0A9J7HLC0-F1
#
_cell.length_a   1.000
_cell.length_b   1.000
_cell.length_c   1.000
_cell.angle_alpha   90.00
_cell.angle_beta   90.00
_cell.angle_gamma   90.00
#
_symmetry.space_group_name_H-M   'P 1'
#
loop_
_entity.id
_entity.type
_entity.pdbx_description
1 polymer ?
#
loop_
_entity_poly.entity_id
_entity_poly.type
_entity_poly.pdbx_seq_one_letter_code
_entity_poly.pdbx_strand_id
1 'polypeptide(L)'
;MEFRGETHARALPTDREMCNFVEVINGLIAECQAKQGTQSSHEISYVLCRLESAIRNLALISSIVLSAMREPSPYRLGYLKQVLSACSNLQDDLEQTHSFYAKKAEEVDSYRYRVSLEHSSMGRPRKHITEEQVSYLRELGFTWLKIAELLGVSFSTLKRRQREFDLGGKNYTEITNEELDMAVIGLKRLLPNHGENYLWGTLKSQGIYVSRQRLRDSIHRVDPINTALRWFLTTSRRTYHVPCPNALWHIDSHMKLIRWGFVFQGGIDGFSRTIVYLVCNTNNRAATVYKAFRLAVAQWGVPARVRSDYGMENTKVALYMLIKRGVEKNPFLTGKSTHNQRIERLWREVHRCIVEVWRSLFHSMESEGMLDPSNPLHLFCLHFVFCPRINITVDAFVDGFNSHKVRTAHNLSPRQLWVEGIMRLWHSGRSAIKNILEEQIDEQTYGIDWEGPVPELQVHNNVDVPRGLDVSGEQQRALRARIDPLDFVDIYDTSQYLQALYIMSHMVQ
;
A
#
# COMPACT_ATOMS: atom_id res chain seq x y z
N MET A 1 48.95 21.87 -20.14
CA MET A 1 48.11 21.48 -18.97
C MET A 1 46.76 21.10 -19.55
N GLU A 2 46.68 19.86 -20.05
CA GLU A 2 45.54 19.35 -20.82
C GLU A 2 44.66 18.47 -19.94
N PHE A 3 43.35 18.73 -19.98
CA PHE A 3 42.29 17.91 -19.42
C PHE A 3 42.32 16.52 -20.07
N ARG A 4 42.72 15.48 -19.33
CA ARG A 4 42.41 14.09 -19.69
C ARG A 4 41.02 13.75 -19.19
N GLY A 5 40.07 13.66 -20.11
CA GLY A 5 38.76 13.06 -19.86
C GLY A 5 38.90 11.54 -19.75
N GLU A 6 38.60 11.00 -18.59
CA GLU A 6 38.39 9.57 -18.40
C GLU A 6 37.10 9.14 -19.12
N THR A 7 37.26 8.40 -20.22
CA THR A 7 36.16 7.69 -20.85
C THR A 7 35.85 6.46 -20.00
N HIS A 8 34.73 6.49 -19.28
CA HIS A 8 34.18 5.29 -18.64
C HIS A 8 33.99 4.19 -19.68
N ALA A 9 34.84 3.16 -19.64
CA ALA A 9 34.63 1.94 -20.39
C ALA A 9 33.30 1.32 -19.93
N ARG A 10 32.29 1.28 -20.82
CA ARG A 10 31.01 0.60 -20.54
C ARG A 10 31.29 -0.89 -20.37
N ALA A 11 31.12 -1.40 -19.15
CA ALA A 11 31.26 -2.81 -18.86
C ALA A 11 30.32 -3.64 -19.74
N LEU A 12 30.87 -4.60 -20.48
CA LEU A 12 30.10 -5.57 -21.25
C LEU A 12 29.29 -6.48 -20.30
N PRO A 13 28.04 -6.85 -20.64
CA PRO A 13 27.27 -7.80 -19.85
C PRO A 13 27.99 -9.15 -19.75
N THR A 14 28.00 -9.76 -18.57
CA THR A 14 28.54 -11.11 -18.36
C THR A 14 27.67 -12.16 -19.04
N ASP A 15 28.24 -13.32 -19.40
CA ASP A 15 27.47 -14.43 -20.02
C ASP A 15 26.28 -14.87 -19.13
N ARG A 16 26.43 -14.81 -17.80
CA ARG A 16 25.36 -15.11 -16.83
C ARG A 16 24.22 -14.09 -16.89
N GLU A 17 24.52 -12.81 -17.05
CA GLU A 17 23.51 -11.75 -17.21
C GLU A 17 22.77 -11.89 -18.54
N MET A 18 23.48 -12.28 -19.60
CA MET A 18 22.89 -12.57 -20.90
C MET A 18 21.95 -13.79 -20.86
N CYS A 19 22.32 -14.88 -20.19
CA CYS A 19 21.45 -16.05 -20.01
C CYS A 19 20.17 -15.71 -19.23
N ASN A 20 20.29 -15.03 -18.09
CA ASN A 20 19.13 -14.60 -17.29
C ASN A 20 18.21 -13.67 -18.09
N PHE A 21 18.77 -12.79 -18.91
CA PHE A 21 18.00 -11.88 -19.75
C PHE A 21 17.21 -12.64 -20.83
N VAL A 22 17.83 -13.63 -21.48
CA VAL A 22 17.16 -14.49 -22.47
C VAL A 22 16.04 -15.32 -21.83
N GLU A 23 16.23 -15.86 -20.62
CA GLU A 23 15.16 -16.55 -19.88
C GLU A 23 13.97 -15.65 -19.57
N VAL A 24 14.22 -14.39 -19.19
CA VAL A 24 13.17 -13.39 -18.94
C VAL A 24 12.39 -13.07 -20.23
N ILE A 25 13.07 -13.00 -21.37
CA ILE A 25 12.42 -12.77 -22.67
C ILE A 25 11.61 -13.97 -23.11
N ASN A 26 12.14 -15.19 -22.99
CA ASN A 26 11.40 -16.41 -23.33
C ASN A 26 10.16 -16.58 -22.44
N GLY A 27 10.28 -16.26 -21.15
CA GLY A 27 9.13 -16.21 -20.24
C GLY A 27 8.09 -15.16 -20.64
N LEU A 28 8.52 -14.00 -21.13
CA LEU A 28 7.63 -12.95 -21.63
C LEU A 28 6.95 -13.36 -22.95
N ILE A 29 7.66 -14.00 -23.87
CA ILE A 29 7.09 -14.52 -25.13
C ILE A 29 6.02 -15.57 -24.83
N ALA A 30 6.29 -16.50 -23.90
CA ALA A 30 5.30 -17.49 -23.46
C ALA A 30 4.08 -16.83 -22.81
N GLU A 31 4.28 -15.77 -22.01
CA GLU A 31 3.19 -14.99 -21.40
C GLU A 31 2.36 -14.24 -22.46
N CYS A 32 3.00 -13.68 -23.49
CA CYS A 32 2.33 -13.06 -24.63
C CYS A 32 1.50 -14.09 -25.41
N GLN A 33 2.07 -15.25 -25.76
CA GLN A 33 1.40 -16.32 -26.48
C GLN A 33 0.20 -16.87 -25.69
N ALA A 34 0.35 -17.09 -24.37
CA ALA A 34 -0.74 -17.51 -23.50
C ALA A 34 -1.88 -16.48 -23.41
N LYS A 35 -1.61 -15.20 -23.72
CA LYS A 35 -2.57 -14.10 -23.63
C LYS A 35 -3.10 -13.62 -24.99
N GLN A 36 -2.65 -14.17 -26.11
CA GLN A 36 -3.15 -13.84 -27.46
C GLN A 36 -4.66 -14.12 -27.61
N GLY A 37 -5.23 -15.06 -26.85
CA GLY A 37 -6.68 -15.35 -26.84
C GLY A 37 -7.52 -14.47 -25.92
N THR A 38 -6.93 -13.48 -25.23
CA THR A 38 -7.66 -12.68 -24.21
C THR A 38 -8.45 -11.53 -24.86
N GLN A 39 -9.67 -11.29 -24.36
CA GLN A 39 -10.53 -10.16 -24.80
C GLN A 39 -10.39 -8.90 -23.93
N SER A 40 -9.33 -8.82 -23.10
CA SER A 40 -9.14 -7.73 -22.12
C SER A 40 -8.10 -6.72 -22.60
N SER A 41 -8.54 -5.53 -23.00
CA SER A 41 -7.65 -4.43 -23.41
C SER A 41 -6.61 -4.06 -22.34
N HIS A 42 -6.94 -4.16 -21.04
CA HIS A 42 -5.99 -3.89 -19.96
C HIS A 42 -4.89 -4.97 -19.85
N GLU A 43 -5.23 -6.24 -20.08
CA GLU A 43 -4.23 -7.31 -20.07
C GLU A 43 -3.31 -7.22 -21.28
N ILE A 44 -3.87 -6.88 -22.45
CA ILE A 44 -3.10 -6.66 -23.68
C ILE A 44 -2.16 -5.44 -23.50
N SER A 45 -2.65 -4.32 -22.94
CA SER A 45 -1.83 -3.13 -22.66
C SER A 45 -0.70 -3.40 -21.65
N TYR A 46 -0.96 -4.21 -20.63
CA TYR A 46 0.05 -4.62 -19.66
C TYR A 46 1.18 -5.45 -20.30
N VAL A 47 0.82 -6.41 -21.15
CA VAL A 47 1.77 -7.26 -21.87
C VAL A 47 2.57 -6.43 -22.89
N LEU A 48 1.90 -5.54 -23.63
CA LEU A 48 2.54 -4.60 -24.56
C LEU A 48 3.60 -3.74 -23.89
N CYS A 49 3.29 -3.11 -22.75
CA CYS A 49 4.26 -2.26 -22.04
C CYS A 49 5.51 -3.04 -21.59
N ARG A 50 5.35 -4.32 -21.20
CA ARG A 50 6.48 -5.19 -20.84
C ARG A 50 7.28 -5.60 -22.07
N LEU A 51 6.61 -5.92 -23.18
CA LEU A 51 7.23 -6.30 -24.45
C LEU A 51 8.04 -5.13 -25.03
N GLU A 52 7.47 -3.93 -25.05
CA GLU A 52 8.19 -2.71 -25.44
C GLU A 52 9.44 -2.46 -24.58
N SER A 53 9.33 -2.65 -23.26
CA SER A 53 10.49 -2.49 -22.37
C SER A 53 11.57 -3.53 -22.62
N ALA A 54 11.18 -4.77 -22.96
CA ALA A 54 12.11 -5.83 -23.33
C ALA A 54 12.80 -5.51 -24.67
N ILE A 55 12.04 -5.05 -25.67
CA ILE A 55 12.54 -4.62 -27.00
C ILE A 55 13.54 -3.47 -26.87
N ARG A 56 13.20 -2.43 -26.09
CA ARG A 56 14.12 -1.30 -25.83
C ARG A 56 15.42 -1.74 -25.19
N ASN A 57 15.36 -2.63 -24.20
CA ASN A 57 16.55 -3.17 -23.53
C ASN A 57 17.36 -4.08 -24.46
N LEU A 58 16.71 -4.91 -25.28
CA LEU A 58 17.34 -5.76 -26.29
C LEU A 58 18.08 -4.93 -27.34
N ALA A 59 17.46 -3.86 -27.84
CA ALA A 59 18.05 -2.96 -28.81
C ALA A 59 19.28 -2.24 -28.23
N LEU A 60 19.19 -1.78 -26.98
CA LEU A 60 20.30 -1.17 -26.26
C LEU A 60 21.46 -2.16 -26.06
N ILE A 61 21.19 -3.37 -25.58
CA ILE A 61 22.23 -4.41 -25.37
C ILE A 61 22.87 -4.79 -26.71
N SER A 62 22.06 -4.98 -27.75
CA SER A 62 22.56 -5.27 -29.10
C SER A 62 23.48 -4.16 -29.62
N SER A 63 23.12 -2.89 -29.39
CA SER A 63 23.96 -1.74 -29.78
C SER A 63 25.28 -1.69 -29.00
N ILE A 64 25.27 -2.04 -27.72
CA ILE A 64 26.47 -2.05 -26.87
C ILE A 64 27.41 -3.19 -27.29
N VAL A 65 26.88 -4.40 -27.50
CA VAL A 65 27.66 -5.56 -27.96
C VAL A 65 28.26 -5.31 -29.34
N LEU A 66 27.51 -4.68 -30.26
CA LEU A 66 28.01 -4.28 -31.58
C LEU A 66 29.11 -3.23 -31.51
N SER A 67 29.03 -2.30 -30.55
CA SER A 67 30.03 -1.22 -30.39
C SER A 67 31.31 -1.65 -29.69
N ALA A 68 31.26 -2.73 -28.89
CA ALA A 68 32.35 -3.13 -28.01
C ALA A 68 33.18 -4.32 -28.53
N MET A 69 32.71 -5.06 -29.56
CA MET A 69 33.43 -6.21 -30.11
C MET A 69 34.01 -5.89 -31.50
N ARG A 70 35.33 -6.00 -31.66
CA ARG A 70 36.02 -5.84 -32.97
C ARG A 70 35.59 -6.91 -33.99
N GLU A 71 35.22 -8.11 -33.53
CA GLU A 71 34.62 -9.19 -34.33
C GLU A 71 33.53 -9.92 -33.51
N PRO A 72 32.25 -9.57 -33.67
CA PRO A 72 31.16 -10.24 -32.97
C PRO A 72 30.92 -11.64 -33.56
N SER A 73 30.73 -12.64 -32.69
CA SER A 73 30.34 -14.00 -33.10
C SER A 73 29.05 -13.97 -33.95
N PRO A 74 29.05 -14.47 -35.20
CA PRO A 74 27.90 -14.42 -36.11
C PRO A 74 26.66 -15.09 -35.52
N TYR A 75 26.84 -16.16 -34.74
CA TYR A 75 25.78 -16.92 -34.11
C TYR A 75 25.05 -16.14 -33.00
N ARG A 76 25.79 -15.46 -32.11
CA ARG A 76 25.19 -14.68 -31.01
C ARG A 76 24.45 -13.45 -31.52
N LEU A 77 25.00 -12.78 -32.53
CA LEU A 77 24.36 -11.62 -33.16
C LEU A 77 23.13 -12.01 -33.98
N GLY A 78 23.19 -13.14 -34.70
CA GLY A 78 22.06 -13.71 -35.42
C GLY A 78 20.89 -14.06 -34.50
N TYR A 79 21.17 -14.70 -33.36
CA TYR A 79 20.16 -15.05 -32.37
C TYR A 79 19.49 -13.80 -31.74
N LEU A 80 20.27 -12.79 -31.35
CA LEU A 80 19.71 -11.54 -30.78
C LEU A 80 18.83 -10.79 -31.78
N LYS A 81 19.21 -10.76 -33.07
CA LYS A 81 18.37 -10.18 -34.13
C LYS A 81 17.07 -10.95 -34.35
N GLN A 82 17.11 -12.28 -34.30
CA GLN A 82 15.91 -13.12 -34.40
C GLN A 82 14.95 -12.89 -33.23
N VAL A 83 15.47 -12.84 -32.01
CA VAL A 83 14.66 -12.55 -30.80
C VAL A 83 14.06 -11.15 -30.87
N LEU A 84 14.81 -10.15 -31.32
CA LEU A 84 14.31 -8.78 -31.49
C LEU A 84 13.19 -8.72 -32.54
N SER A 85 13.37 -9.36 -33.69
CA SER A 85 12.35 -9.44 -34.75
C SER A 85 11.09 -10.17 -34.28
N ALA A 86 11.22 -11.27 -33.55
CA ALA A 86 10.08 -12.00 -32.99
C ALA A 86 9.31 -11.15 -31.97
N CYS A 87 10.02 -10.39 -31.12
CA CYS A 87 9.39 -9.48 -30.16
C CYS A 87 8.67 -8.32 -30.87
N SER A 88 9.26 -7.74 -31.91
CA SER A 88 8.64 -6.65 -32.68
C SER A 88 7.38 -7.11 -33.41
N ASN A 89 7.40 -8.27 -34.07
CA ASN A 89 6.20 -8.81 -34.73
C ASN A 89 5.07 -9.07 -33.72
N LEU A 90 5.42 -9.62 -32.55
CA LEU A 90 4.47 -9.86 -31.47
C LEU A 90 3.90 -8.57 -30.86
N GLN A 91 4.71 -7.50 -30.86
CA GLN A 91 4.26 -6.17 -30.47
C GLN A 91 3.22 -5.66 -31.46
N ASP A 92 3.49 -5.73 -32.76
CA ASP A 92 2.57 -5.29 -33.81
C ASP A 92 1.22 -6.04 -33.73
N ASP A 93 1.25 -7.36 -33.54
CA ASP A 93 0.04 -8.19 -33.40
C ASP A 93 -0.79 -7.80 -32.16
N LEU A 94 -0.13 -7.56 -31.03
CA LEU A 94 -0.78 -7.16 -29.79
C LEU A 94 -1.30 -5.72 -29.87
N GLU A 95 -0.61 -4.81 -30.57
CA GLU A 95 -1.07 -3.44 -30.80
C GLU A 95 -2.32 -3.40 -31.69
N GLN A 96 -2.39 -4.22 -32.73
CA GLN A 96 -3.58 -4.39 -33.55
C GLN A 96 -4.76 -4.96 -32.74
N THR A 97 -4.50 -5.98 -31.93
CA THR A 97 -5.50 -6.59 -31.04
C THR A 97 -5.98 -5.60 -29.98
N HIS A 98 -5.06 -4.81 -29.41
CA HIS A 98 -5.38 -3.73 -28.48
C HIS A 98 -6.27 -2.66 -29.14
N SER A 99 -5.95 -2.24 -30.36
CA SER A 99 -6.76 -1.27 -31.13
C SER A 99 -8.17 -1.78 -31.41
N PHE A 100 -8.31 -3.08 -31.74
CA PHE A 100 -9.61 -3.74 -31.95
C PHE A 100 -10.48 -3.74 -30.67
N TYR A 101 -9.92 -4.10 -29.52
CA TYR A 101 -10.67 -4.08 -28.24
C TYR A 101 -10.80 -2.69 -27.61
N ALA A 102 -9.88 -1.76 -27.91
CA ALA A 102 -9.98 -0.36 -27.49
C ALA A 102 -11.16 0.35 -28.18
N LYS A 103 -11.48 -0.02 -29.43
CA LYS A 103 -12.71 0.43 -30.11
C LYS A 103 -13.99 -0.11 -29.47
N LYS A 104 -13.93 -1.21 -28.71
CA LYS A 104 -15.06 -1.71 -27.92
C LYS A 104 -15.19 -1.04 -26.53
N ALA A 105 -14.26 -0.17 -26.16
CA ALA A 105 -14.23 0.55 -24.87
C ALA A 105 -15.04 1.86 -24.87
N GLU A 106 -15.89 2.11 -25.87
CA GLU A 106 -16.80 3.27 -25.91
C GLU A 106 -17.96 3.20 -24.90
N GLU A 107 -18.13 2.11 -24.14
CA GLU A 107 -19.05 2.08 -22.99
C GLU A 107 -18.47 2.70 -21.70
N VAL A 108 -17.13 2.89 -21.61
CA VAL A 108 -16.46 3.27 -20.34
C VAL A 108 -16.46 4.78 -20.06
N ASP A 109 -16.67 5.65 -21.06
CA ASP A 109 -16.69 7.11 -20.84
C ASP A 109 -18.03 7.63 -20.29
N SER A 110 -19.08 6.81 -20.35
CA SER A 110 -20.40 7.12 -19.80
C SER A 110 -20.45 7.10 -18.27
N TYR A 111 -19.63 6.25 -17.64
CA TYR A 111 -19.66 6.05 -16.19
C TYR A 111 -18.83 7.05 -15.39
N ARG A 112 -17.97 7.82 -16.06
CA ARG A 112 -17.06 8.76 -15.40
C ARG A 112 -17.83 9.87 -14.71
N TYR A 113 -17.32 10.29 -13.56
CA TYR A 113 -17.79 11.47 -12.87
C TYR A 113 -17.73 12.68 -13.81
N ARG A 114 -18.83 13.43 -13.86
CA ARG A 114 -18.91 14.71 -14.56
C ARG A 114 -19.51 15.74 -13.62
N VAL A 115 -18.85 16.89 -13.55
CA VAL A 115 -19.35 18.03 -12.78
C VAL A 115 -20.73 18.46 -13.26
N SER A 116 -21.61 18.78 -12.31
CA SER A 116 -22.95 19.26 -12.60
C SER A 116 -22.94 20.62 -13.30
N LEU A 117 -24.04 20.97 -13.96
CA LEU A 117 -24.21 22.25 -14.63
C LEU A 117 -25.07 23.17 -13.78
N GLU A 118 -24.62 24.41 -13.61
CA GLU A 118 -25.41 25.52 -13.11
C GLU A 118 -26.06 26.22 -14.32
N HIS A 119 -27.38 26.23 -14.34
CA HIS A 119 -28.15 26.88 -15.39
C HIS A 119 -28.43 28.34 -14.99
N SER A 120 -27.92 29.29 -15.76
CA SER A 120 -28.37 30.67 -15.74
C SER A 120 -29.46 30.89 -16.79
N SER A 121 -30.31 31.90 -16.60
CA SER A 121 -31.38 32.27 -17.53
C SER A 121 -30.87 32.69 -18.92
N MET A 122 -29.58 33.03 -19.04
CA MET A 122 -28.91 33.40 -20.29
C MET A 122 -27.49 32.82 -20.34
N GLY A 123 -27.06 32.33 -21.51
CA GLY A 123 -25.69 31.88 -21.79
C GLY A 123 -25.41 30.39 -21.64
N ARG A 124 -24.16 29.99 -21.87
CA ARG A 124 -23.70 28.58 -21.73
C ARG A 124 -23.69 28.19 -20.25
N PRO A 125 -24.32 27.07 -19.85
CA PRO A 125 -24.35 26.62 -18.46
C PRO A 125 -22.94 26.53 -17.85
N ARG A 126 -22.79 27.07 -16.64
CA ARG A 126 -21.51 27.05 -15.91
C ARG A 126 -21.32 25.66 -15.31
N LYS A 127 -20.11 25.13 -15.35
CA LYS A 127 -19.79 23.86 -14.67
C LYS A 127 -19.63 24.12 -13.17
N HIS A 128 -20.44 23.48 -12.32
CA HIS A 128 -20.37 23.55 -10.87
C HIS A 128 -19.14 22.77 -10.38
N ILE A 129 -18.13 23.49 -9.92
CA ILE A 129 -16.89 22.95 -9.35
C ILE A 129 -16.71 23.70 -8.05
N THR A 130 -16.58 22.99 -6.93
CA THR A 130 -16.36 23.63 -5.63
C THR A 130 -14.88 23.73 -5.31
N GLU A 131 -14.53 24.62 -4.38
CA GLU A 131 -13.17 24.75 -3.90
C GLU A 131 -12.70 23.47 -3.20
N GLU A 132 -13.56 22.88 -2.36
CA GLU A 132 -13.25 21.67 -1.58
C GLU A 132 -12.92 20.48 -2.48
N GLN A 133 -13.64 20.33 -3.61
CA GLN A 133 -13.34 19.28 -4.59
C GLN A 133 -11.94 19.42 -5.19
N VAL A 134 -11.55 20.66 -5.53
CA VAL A 134 -10.26 20.94 -6.15
C VAL A 134 -9.15 20.81 -5.11
N SER A 135 -9.35 21.34 -3.90
CA SER A 135 -8.41 21.26 -2.78
C SER A 135 -8.17 19.81 -2.38
N TYR A 136 -9.22 19.00 -2.20
CA TYR A 136 -9.11 17.57 -1.88
C TYR A 136 -8.26 16.81 -2.92
N LEU A 137 -8.56 16.98 -4.22
CA LEU A 137 -7.80 16.30 -5.28
C LEU A 137 -6.34 16.81 -5.34
N ARG A 138 -6.10 18.07 -5.00
CA ARG A 138 -4.75 18.64 -4.96
C ARG A 138 -3.95 18.13 -3.77
N GLU A 139 -4.56 18.03 -2.58
CA GLU A 139 -3.98 17.46 -1.36
C GLU A 139 -3.63 15.98 -1.52
N LEU A 140 -4.42 15.22 -2.28
CA LEU A 140 -4.07 13.86 -2.69
C LEU A 140 -2.85 13.79 -3.63
N GLY A 141 -2.33 14.93 -4.07
CA GLY A 141 -1.12 15.05 -4.89
C GLY A 141 -1.35 14.86 -6.39
N PHE A 142 -2.59 14.95 -6.89
CA PHE A 142 -2.86 14.94 -8.33
C PHE A 142 -2.33 16.21 -9.00
N THR A 143 -1.87 16.08 -10.25
CA THR A 143 -1.50 17.25 -11.06
C THR A 143 -2.74 17.99 -11.54
N TRP A 144 -2.63 19.29 -11.78
CA TRP A 144 -3.74 20.08 -12.33
C TRP A 144 -4.33 19.49 -13.61
N LEU A 145 -3.49 18.94 -14.49
CA LEU A 145 -3.95 18.25 -15.70
C LEU A 145 -4.81 17.04 -15.35
N LYS A 146 -4.39 16.24 -14.36
CA LYS A 146 -5.12 15.07 -13.92
C LYS A 146 -6.43 15.43 -13.20
N ILE A 147 -6.44 16.49 -12.41
CA ILE A 147 -7.66 17.02 -11.78
C ILE A 147 -8.68 17.42 -12.85
N ALA A 148 -8.25 18.09 -13.93
CA ALA A 148 -9.13 18.46 -15.03
C ALA A 148 -9.74 17.23 -15.71
N GLU A 149 -8.93 16.20 -15.96
CA GLU A 149 -9.37 14.90 -16.48
C GLU A 149 -10.41 14.24 -15.55
N LEU A 150 -10.12 14.16 -14.24
CA LEU A 150 -10.99 13.53 -13.24
C LEU A 150 -12.34 14.24 -13.11
N LEU A 151 -12.37 15.58 -13.22
CA LEU A 151 -13.60 16.37 -13.15
C LEU A 151 -14.36 16.44 -14.50
N GLY A 152 -13.81 15.87 -15.58
CA GLY A 152 -14.44 15.95 -16.91
C GLY A 152 -14.49 17.37 -17.48
N VAL A 153 -13.47 18.19 -17.19
CA VAL A 153 -13.38 19.59 -17.62
C VAL A 153 -12.12 19.89 -18.39
N SER A 154 -12.16 20.94 -19.23
CA SER A 154 -10.95 21.39 -19.90
C SER A 154 -9.98 21.99 -18.89
N PHE A 155 -8.68 21.84 -19.14
CA PHE A 155 -7.63 22.42 -18.31
C PHE A 155 -7.82 23.95 -18.13
N SER A 156 -8.25 24.65 -19.17
CA SER A 156 -8.57 26.08 -19.11
C SER A 156 -9.71 26.40 -18.13
N THR A 157 -10.72 25.54 -18.04
CA THR A 157 -11.83 25.70 -17.08
C THR A 157 -11.31 25.57 -15.66
N LEU A 158 -10.49 24.54 -15.39
CA LEU A 158 -9.89 24.34 -14.08
C LEU A 158 -8.94 25.49 -13.70
N LYS A 159 -8.12 25.97 -14.63
CA LYS A 159 -7.22 27.11 -14.40
C LYS A 159 -7.97 28.40 -14.06
N ARG A 160 -9.17 28.60 -14.62
CA ARG A 160 -10.04 29.71 -14.23
C ARG A 160 -10.52 29.55 -12.80
N ARG A 161 -11.03 28.35 -12.43
CA ARG A 161 -11.45 28.04 -11.06
C ARG A 161 -10.31 28.17 -10.04
N GLN A 162 -9.11 27.74 -10.41
CA GLN A 162 -7.92 27.92 -9.57
C GLN A 162 -7.68 29.38 -9.20
N ARG A 163 -7.88 30.32 -10.14
CA ARG A 163 -7.76 31.76 -9.87
C ARG A 163 -8.93 32.30 -9.05
N GLU A 164 -10.15 31.82 -9.33
CA GLU A 164 -11.36 32.20 -8.58
C GLU A 164 -11.25 31.80 -7.09
N PHE A 165 -10.67 30.64 -6.81
CA PHE A 165 -10.47 30.10 -5.45
C PHE A 165 -9.12 30.44 -4.83
N ASP A 166 -8.29 31.24 -5.51
CA ASP A 166 -6.91 31.57 -5.08
C ASP A 166 -6.03 30.34 -4.76
N LEU A 167 -6.26 29.21 -5.41
CA LEU A 167 -5.50 27.95 -5.24
C LEU A 167 -4.17 27.96 -6.03
N GLY A 168 -3.59 29.13 -6.24
CA GLY A 168 -2.36 29.38 -7.01
C GLY A 168 -1.05 28.96 -6.30
N GLY A 169 -1.13 28.13 -5.26
CA GLY A 169 -0.03 27.81 -4.35
C GLY A 169 1.19 27.15 -5.00
N LYS A 170 2.34 27.32 -4.35
CA LYS A 170 3.62 26.69 -4.74
C LYS A 170 3.48 25.17 -4.69
N ASN A 171 4.05 24.47 -5.67
CA ASN A 171 4.03 22.99 -5.73
C ASN A 171 4.86 22.31 -4.64
N TYR A 172 5.69 23.08 -3.93
CA TYR A 172 6.59 22.61 -2.89
C TYR A 172 6.46 23.51 -1.67
N THR A 173 6.55 22.90 -0.49
CA THR A 173 6.55 23.59 0.80
C THR A 173 7.84 24.41 0.94
N GLU A 174 7.72 25.63 1.45
CA GLU A 174 8.87 26.42 1.84
C GLU A 174 9.42 25.88 3.15
N ILE A 175 10.44 25.03 3.03
CA ILE A 175 11.14 24.40 4.16
C ILE A 175 12.64 24.47 3.89
N THR A 176 13.40 24.85 4.91
CA THR A 176 14.87 24.87 4.86
C THR A 176 15.44 23.46 4.81
N ASN A 177 16.74 23.31 4.55
CA ASN A 177 17.34 21.97 4.55
C ASN A 177 17.47 21.44 5.98
N GLU A 178 17.71 22.33 6.94
CA GLU A 178 17.85 22.04 8.36
C GLU A 178 16.51 21.54 8.95
N GLU A 179 15.40 22.21 8.65
CA GLU A 179 14.07 21.76 9.06
C GLU A 179 13.68 20.44 8.40
N LEU A 180 14.02 20.27 7.12
CA LEU A 180 13.78 19.01 6.40
C LEU A 180 14.60 17.86 7.01
N ASP A 181 15.86 18.10 7.36
CA ASP A 181 16.74 17.12 7.99
C ASP A 181 16.20 16.74 9.38
N MET A 182 15.71 17.71 10.17
CA MET A 182 15.05 17.45 11.46
C MET A 182 13.77 16.61 11.31
N ALA A 183 12.93 16.90 10.31
CA ALA A 183 11.75 16.10 10.02
C ALA A 183 12.13 14.67 9.62
N VAL A 184 13.16 14.50 8.78
CA VAL A 184 13.67 13.18 8.38
C VAL A 184 14.28 12.42 9.56
N ILE A 185 15.01 13.09 10.47
CA ILE A 185 15.52 12.49 11.71
C ILE A 185 14.37 11.98 12.58
N GLY A 186 13.34 12.80 12.80
CA GLY A 186 12.16 12.40 13.57
C GLY A 186 11.46 11.18 12.96
N LEU A 187 11.24 11.20 11.64
CA LEU A 187 10.70 10.05 10.93
C LEU A 187 11.59 8.82 11.03
N LYS A 188 12.92 8.97 11.01
CA LYS A 188 13.86 7.84 11.13
C LYS A 188 13.90 7.23 12.52
N ARG A 189 13.73 8.02 13.58
CA ARG A 189 13.58 7.53 14.95
C ARG A 189 12.33 6.66 15.10
N LEU A 190 11.23 7.05 14.45
CA LEU A 190 9.99 6.29 14.46
C LEU A 190 9.98 5.11 13.46
N LEU A 191 10.61 5.29 12.30
CA LEU A 191 10.50 4.44 11.11
C LEU A 191 11.89 4.14 10.51
N PRO A 192 12.80 3.47 11.24
CA PRO A 192 14.21 3.33 10.83
C PRO A 192 14.38 2.66 9.46
N ASN A 193 13.55 1.64 9.20
CA ASN A 193 13.61 0.82 7.99
C ASN A 193 12.84 1.43 6.79
N HIS A 194 12.23 2.61 6.93
CA HIS A 194 11.54 3.27 5.82
C HIS A 194 12.51 3.83 4.79
N GLY A 195 12.29 3.48 3.52
CA GLY A 195 13.11 3.91 2.39
C GLY A 195 12.60 5.23 1.80
N GLU A 196 13.36 5.79 0.86
CA GLU A 196 13.10 7.10 0.22
C GLU A 196 11.62 7.27 -0.19
N ASN A 197 11.02 6.29 -0.87
CA ASN A 197 9.62 6.39 -1.32
C ASN A 197 8.61 6.42 -0.17
N TYR A 198 8.87 5.69 0.92
CA TYR A 198 7.97 5.70 2.08
C TYR A 198 8.11 6.99 2.87
N LEU A 199 9.34 7.44 3.13
CA LEU A 199 9.60 8.73 3.77
C LEU A 199 8.99 9.89 2.96
N TRP A 200 9.11 9.84 1.64
CA TRP A 200 8.46 10.82 0.75
C TRP A 200 6.93 10.75 0.81
N GLY A 201 6.38 9.55 0.95
CA GLY A 201 4.95 9.34 1.17
C GLY A 201 4.49 9.93 2.50
N THR A 202 5.25 9.68 3.58
CA THR A 202 4.94 10.16 4.94
C THR A 202 5.05 11.68 5.05
N LEU A 203 6.08 12.30 4.46
CA LEU A 203 6.18 13.76 4.39
C LEU A 203 4.98 14.36 3.67
N LYS A 204 4.53 13.74 2.57
CA LYS A 204 3.34 14.21 1.84
C LYS A 204 2.06 14.07 2.64
N SER A 205 1.87 12.96 3.35
CA SER A 205 0.68 12.81 4.21
C SER A 205 0.65 13.82 5.35
N GLN A 206 1.82 14.35 5.73
CA GLN A 206 1.97 15.46 6.68
C GLN A 206 1.91 16.86 6.02
N GLY A 207 1.60 16.95 4.72
CA GLY A 207 1.52 18.23 3.99
C GLY A 207 2.87 18.84 3.59
N ILE A 208 3.98 18.12 3.77
CA ILE A 208 5.33 18.54 3.36
C ILE A 208 5.64 18.03 1.95
N TYR A 209 5.62 18.94 0.99
CA TYR A 209 5.89 18.66 -0.40
C TYR A 209 7.32 19.10 -0.77
N VAL A 210 8.22 18.13 -0.90
CA VAL A 210 9.62 18.39 -1.32
C VAL A 210 9.96 17.63 -2.61
N SER A 211 10.96 18.16 -3.34
CA SER A 211 11.49 17.47 -4.50
C SER A 211 12.19 16.17 -4.07
N ARG A 212 12.15 15.18 -4.97
CA ARG A 212 12.78 13.87 -4.73
C ARG A 212 14.28 13.99 -4.46
N GLN A 213 14.95 14.92 -5.16
CA GLN A 213 16.37 15.15 -4.98
C GLN A 213 16.67 15.75 -3.60
N ARG A 214 15.93 16.78 -3.17
CA ARG A 214 16.13 17.40 -1.84
C ARG A 214 15.95 16.38 -0.71
N LEU A 215 14.92 15.52 -0.81
CA LEU A 215 14.73 14.45 0.17
C LEU A 215 15.88 13.44 0.14
N ARG A 216 16.36 13.05 -1.05
CA ARG A 216 17.49 12.12 -1.17
C ARG A 216 18.74 12.71 -0.52
N ASP A 217 19.03 13.98 -0.78
CA ASP A 217 20.19 14.66 -0.20
C ASP A 217 20.07 14.72 1.34
N SER A 218 18.87 14.98 1.86
CA SER A 218 18.57 14.93 3.30
C SER A 218 18.80 13.54 3.89
N ILE A 219 18.27 12.49 3.26
CA ILE A 219 18.48 11.10 3.70
C ILE A 219 19.98 10.73 3.68
N HIS A 220 20.74 11.17 2.68
CA HIS A 220 22.18 10.91 2.64
C HIS A 220 22.95 11.60 3.76
N ARG A 221 22.54 12.81 4.17
CA ARG A 221 23.13 13.50 5.32
C ARG A 221 22.78 12.82 6.65
N VAL A 222 21.56 12.29 6.77
CA VAL A 222 21.02 11.75 8.03
C VAL A 222 21.32 10.26 8.24
N ASP A 223 21.30 9.44 7.19
CA ASP A 223 21.38 7.96 7.27
C ASP A 223 22.08 7.34 6.04
N PRO A 224 23.41 7.51 5.92
CA PRO A 224 24.17 7.00 4.79
C PRO A 224 24.24 5.46 4.76
N ILE A 225 24.20 4.80 5.93
CA ILE A 225 24.41 3.34 6.08
C ILE A 225 23.19 2.55 5.59
N ASN A 226 21.98 2.89 6.02
CA ASN A 226 20.79 2.14 5.57
C ASN A 226 20.45 2.42 4.10
N THR A 227 21.00 3.47 3.49
CA THR A 227 20.81 3.76 2.05
C THR A 227 21.53 2.72 1.17
N ALA A 228 22.69 2.22 1.62
CA ALA A 228 23.49 1.21 0.91
C ALA A 228 22.93 -0.21 1.04
N LEU A 229 22.41 -0.59 2.21
CA LEU A 229 21.91 -1.95 2.48
C LEU A 229 20.62 -2.32 1.70
N ARG A 230 19.98 -1.35 1.02
CA ARG A 230 18.66 -1.52 0.39
C ARG A 230 18.68 -1.88 -1.10
N TRP A 231 19.86 -2.03 -1.71
CA TRP A 231 19.98 -2.40 -3.13
C TRP A 231 19.62 -3.87 -3.45
N PHE A 232 19.46 -4.74 -2.44
CA PHE A 232 19.46 -6.19 -2.65
C PHE A 232 18.11 -6.93 -2.67
N LEU A 233 16.95 -6.25 -2.58
CA LEU A 233 15.67 -6.96 -2.45
C LEU A 233 14.69 -6.62 -3.57
N THR A 234 14.86 -7.28 -4.73
CA THR A 234 13.86 -7.27 -5.81
C THR A 234 13.07 -8.58 -5.78
N THR A 235 11.82 -8.54 -5.33
CA THR A 235 10.94 -9.72 -5.43
C THR A 235 10.34 -9.84 -6.84
N SER A 236 10.22 -11.09 -7.31
CA SER A 236 9.42 -11.46 -8.48
C SER A 236 7.96 -11.01 -8.34
N ARG A 237 7.38 -10.55 -9.44
CA ARG A 237 6.07 -9.87 -9.50
C ARG A 237 5.10 -10.74 -10.30
N ARG A 238 3.91 -11.01 -9.73
CA ARG A 238 2.80 -11.68 -10.41
C ARG A 238 1.70 -10.68 -10.73
N THR A 239 1.01 -10.89 -11.85
CA THR A 239 -0.12 -10.07 -12.29
C THR A 239 -1.34 -10.41 -11.43
N TYR A 240 -1.89 -9.39 -10.76
CA TYR A 240 -3.08 -9.53 -9.90
C TYR A 240 -4.10 -8.45 -10.29
N HIS A 241 -5.33 -8.86 -10.57
CA HIS A 241 -6.40 -8.00 -11.06
C HIS A 241 -7.67 -8.13 -10.20
N VAL A 242 -8.27 -6.99 -9.88
CA VAL A 242 -9.58 -6.82 -9.23
C VAL A 242 -10.29 -5.70 -10.02
N PRO A 243 -11.62 -5.74 -10.20
CA PRO A 243 -12.29 -4.91 -11.21
C PRO A 243 -12.43 -3.42 -10.85
N CYS A 244 -12.42 -3.05 -9.57
CA CYS A 244 -12.53 -1.66 -9.12
C CYS A 244 -12.17 -1.54 -7.62
N PRO A 245 -11.95 -0.31 -7.10
CA PRO A 245 -11.85 -0.09 -5.66
C PRO A 245 -13.05 -0.66 -4.92
N ASN A 246 -12.83 -1.13 -3.70
CA ASN A 246 -13.85 -1.65 -2.79
C ASN A 246 -14.57 -2.91 -3.27
N ALA A 247 -14.12 -3.51 -4.38
CA ALA A 247 -14.71 -4.75 -4.89
C ALA A 247 -14.28 -5.97 -4.07
N LEU A 248 -13.03 -6.00 -3.60
CA LEU A 248 -12.48 -7.11 -2.83
C LEU A 248 -11.43 -6.60 -1.84
N TRP A 249 -11.73 -6.71 -0.55
CA TRP A 249 -10.73 -6.54 0.50
C TRP A 249 -10.11 -7.88 0.87
N HIS A 250 -8.81 -7.87 1.08
CA HIS A 250 -8.02 -9.01 1.56
C HIS A 250 -7.72 -8.77 3.02
N ILE A 251 -8.17 -9.65 3.91
CA ILE A 251 -7.93 -9.55 5.35
C ILE A 251 -7.16 -10.75 5.86
N ASP A 252 -6.31 -10.55 6.85
CA ASP A 252 -5.52 -11.59 7.50
C ASP A 252 -4.95 -11.11 8.85
N SER A 253 -4.44 -12.04 9.64
CA SER A 253 -3.73 -11.78 10.89
C SER A 253 -2.28 -12.26 10.83
N HIS A 254 -1.33 -11.41 11.20
CA HIS A 254 0.09 -11.71 11.20
C HIS A 254 0.66 -11.84 12.61
N MET A 255 1.27 -12.99 12.89
CA MET A 255 1.57 -13.46 14.26
C MET A 255 3.06 -13.59 14.57
N LYS A 256 3.96 -12.94 13.83
CA LYS A 256 5.41 -13.07 14.05
C LYS A 256 5.92 -12.51 15.38
N LEU A 257 5.10 -11.73 16.11
CA LEU A 257 5.38 -11.26 17.47
C LEU A 257 4.55 -11.98 18.56
N ILE A 258 3.93 -13.12 18.22
CA ILE A 258 3.04 -13.83 19.16
C ILE A 258 3.75 -14.28 20.45
N ARG A 259 5.07 -14.52 20.40
CA ARG A 259 5.90 -14.84 21.59
C ARG A 259 5.73 -13.79 22.70
N TRP A 260 5.54 -12.54 22.33
CA TRP A 260 5.35 -11.42 23.26
C TRP A 260 3.88 -10.99 23.36
N GLY A 261 2.95 -11.78 22.84
CA GLY A 261 1.51 -11.51 22.89
C GLY A 261 1.00 -10.48 21.89
N PHE A 262 1.79 -10.08 20.88
CA PHE A 262 1.34 -9.11 19.85
C PHE A 262 0.91 -9.80 18.56
N VAL A 263 -0.25 -9.38 18.04
CA VAL A 263 -0.84 -9.85 16.78
C VAL A 263 -1.24 -8.66 15.93
N PHE A 264 -0.82 -8.64 14.67
CA PHE A 264 -1.24 -7.62 13.72
C PHE A 264 -2.46 -8.11 12.96
N GLN A 265 -3.47 -7.25 12.80
CA GLN A 265 -4.65 -7.52 11.98
C GLN A 265 -4.68 -6.49 10.87
N GLY A 266 -4.81 -6.94 9.62
CA GLY A 266 -4.69 -6.08 8.46
C GLY A 266 -5.77 -6.31 7.43
N GLY A 267 -6.13 -5.26 6.72
CA GLY A 267 -6.99 -5.27 5.54
C GLY A 267 -6.41 -4.42 4.42
N ILE A 268 -6.43 -4.93 3.20
CA ILE A 268 -5.96 -4.20 2.01
C ILE A 268 -6.93 -4.34 0.84
N ASP A 269 -7.21 -3.24 0.14
CA ASP A 269 -8.01 -3.25 -1.08
C ASP A 269 -7.24 -3.91 -2.24
N GLY A 270 -7.90 -4.84 -2.93
CA GLY A 270 -7.27 -5.63 -3.99
C GLY A 270 -6.95 -4.85 -5.27
N PHE A 271 -7.68 -3.77 -5.55
CA PHE A 271 -7.50 -2.93 -6.73
C PHE A 271 -6.46 -1.84 -6.48
N SER A 272 -6.73 -0.93 -5.54
CA SER A 272 -5.92 0.25 -5.28
C SER A 272 -4.67 -0.06 -4.46
N ARG A 273 -4.65 -1.21 -3.78
CA ARG A 273 -3.62 -1.58 -2.78
C ARG A 273 -3.64 -0.66 -1.55
N THR A 274 -4.73 0.06 -1.31
CA THR A 274 -4.89 0.88 -0.11
C THR A 274 -4.99 -0.04 1.09
N ILE A 275 -4.15 0.19 2.11
CA ILE A 275 -4.35 -0.42 3.42
C ILE A 275 -5.58 0.24 4.03
N VAL A 276 -6.66 -0.53 4.19
CA VAL A 276 -7.94 -0.03 4.72
C VAL A 276 -7.97 -0.08 6.24
N TYR A 277 -7.22 -0.99 6.85
CA TYR A 277 -6.83 -0.95 8.26
C TYR A 277 -5.57 -1.79 8.48
N LEU A 278 -4.79 -1.42 9.48
CA LEU A 278 -3.70 -2.22 10.03
C LEU A 278 -3.58 -1.83 11.50
N VAL A 279 -3.64 -2.80 12.41
CA VAL A 279 -3.62 -2.54 13.85
C VAL A 279 -2.85 -3.65 14.56
N CYS A 280 -2.09 -3.28 15.59
CA CYS A 280 -1.47 -4.22 16.51
C CYS A 280 -2.35 -4.38 17.75
N ASN A 281 -2.69 -5.62 18.09
CA ASN A 281 -3.51 -5.98 19.25
C ASN A 281 -2.78 -7.00 20.11
N THR A 282 -3.18 -7.10 21.38
CA THR A 282 -2.65 -8.07 22.36
C THR A 282 -3.45 -9.38 22.40
N ASN A 283 -4.38 -9.57 21.46
CA ASN A 283 -5.22 -10.75 21.34
C ASN A 283 -5.72 -10.92 19.90
N ASN A 284 -6.14 -12.13 19.55
CA ASN A 284 -6.70 -12.46 18.23
C ASN A 284 -8.20 -12.79 18.28
N ARG A 285 -8.96 -12.15 19.16
CA ARG A 285 -10.40 -12.46 19.31
C ARG A 285 -11.19 -11.92 18.12
N ALA A 286 -12.21 -12.66 17.69
CA ALA A 286 -13.08 -12.24 16.59
C ALA A 286 -13.77 -10.89 16.83
N ALA A 287 -14.05 -10.53 18.10
CA ALA A 287 -14.59 -9.22 18.45
C ALA A 287 -13.61 -8.07 18.14
N THR A 288 -12.32 -8.29 18.39
CA THR A 288 -11.25 -7.31 18.15
C THR A 288 -11.02 -7.10 16.66
N VAL A 289 -10.91 -8.19 15.90
CA VAL A 289 -10.81 -8.14 14.42
C VAL A 289 -12.01 -7.43 13.82
N TYR A 290 -13.22 -7.78 14.27
CA TYR A 290 -14.45 -7.14 13.81
C TYR A 290 -14.49 -5.64 14.11
N LYS A 291 -14.02 -5.21 15.29
CA LYS A 291 -13.95 -3.79 15.63
C LYS A 291 -13.06 -3.03 14.64
N ALA A 292 -11.87 -3.55 14.35
CA ALA A 292 -10.95 -2.95 13.37
C ALA A 292 -11.59 -2.88 11.96
N PHE A 293 -12.22 -3.97 11.54
CA PHE A 293 -12.94 -4.03 10.26
C PHE A 293 -14.08 -3.01 10.18
N ARG A 294 -14.87 -2.85 11.25
CA ARG A 294 -15.97 -1.88 11.32
C ARG A 294 -15.51 -0.44 11.21
N LEU A 295 -14.40 -0.09 11.85
CA LEU A 295 -13.79 1.25 11.71
C LEU A 295 -13.33 1.50 10.27
N ALA A 296 -12.73 0.49 9.63
CA ALA A 296 -12.36 0.56 8.22
C ALA A 296 -13.57 0.76 7.31
N VAL A 297 -14.66 0.03 7.55
CA VAL A 297 -15.91 0.18 6.81
C VAL A 297 -16.50 1.58 6.98
N ALA A 298 -16.46 2.15 8.18
CA ALA A 298 -16.94 3.52 8.40
C ALA A 298 -16.12 4.56 7.62
N GLN A 299 -14.83 4.29 7.41
CA GLN A 299 -13.93 5.20 6.67
C GLN A 299 -13.98 5.00 5.15
N TRP A 300 -14.07 3.76 4.67
CA TRP A 300 -13.87 3.40 3.26
C TRP A 300 -15.14 2.86 2.57
N GLY A 301 -16.24 2.74 3.29
CA GLY A 301 -17.48 2.11 2.84
C GLY A 301 -17.44 0.57 2.95
N VAL A 302 -18.61 -0.08 2.94
CA VAL A 302 -18.66 -1.55 2.97
C VAL A 302 -18.13 -2.11 1.64
N PRO A 303 -17.20 -3.08 1.64
CA PRO A 303 -16.73 -3.72 0.41
C PRO A 303 -17.78 -4.63 -0.21
N ALA A 304 -17.69 -4.88 -1.53
CA ALA A 304 -18.59 -5.85 -2.18
C ALA A 304 -18.29 -7.28 -1.74
N ARG A 305 -17.00 -7.61 -1.56
CA ARG A 305 -16.53 -8.90 -1.04
C ARG A 305 -15.32 -8.73 -0.13
N VAL A 306 -15.16 -9.68 0.79
CA VAL A 306 -13.98 -9.84 1.63
C VAL A 306 -13.40 -11.22 1.35
N ARG A 307 -12.06 -11.33 1.27
CA ARG A 307 -11.34 -12.59 1.23
C ARG A 307 -10.52 -12.74 2.50
N SER A 308 -10.56 -13.94 3.07
CA SER A 308 -9.78 -14.32 4.23
C SER A 308 -9.38 -15.78 4.14
N ASP A 309 -8.42 -16.17 4.97
CA ASP A 309 -8.06 -17.55 5.19
C ASP A 309 -9.07 -18.22 6.13
N TYR A 310 -8.94 -19.54 6.31
CA TYR A 310 -9.76 -20.27 7.27
C TYR A 310 -9.31 -19.95 8.70
N GLY A 311 -9.93 -18.93 9.31
CA GLY A 311 -9.61 -18.47 10.66
C GLY A 311 -10.85 -18.08 11.46
N MET A 312 -10.92 -18.54 12.72
CA MET A 312 -12.03 -18.27 13.64
C MET A 312 -12.09 -16.81 14.08
N GLU A 313 -10.98 -16.10 13.97
CA GLU A 313 -10.90 -14.67 14.24
C GLU A 313 -11.71 -13.84 13.21
N ASN A 314 -11.98 -14.38 12.03
CA ASN A 314 -12.70 -13.68 10.97
C ASN A 314 -14.22 -13.97 10.97
N THR A 315 -14.71 -14.85 11.85
CA THR A 315 -16.12 -15.29 11.87
C THR A 315 -17.10 -14.13 12.02
N LYS A 316 -16.80 -13.14 12.88
CA LYS A 316 -17.67 -11.95 13.05
C LYS A 316 -17.68 -11.04 11.82
N VAL A 317 -16.56 -10.94 11.10
CA VAL A 317 -16.48 -10.21 9.83
C VAL A 317 -17.31 -10.92 8.76
N ALA A 318 -17.20 -12.25 8.68
CA ALA A 318 -18.00 -13.06 7.77
C ALA A 318 -19.50 -12.87 8.02
N LEU A 319 -19.94 -12.97 9.28
CA LEU A 319 -21.33 -12.75 9.67
C LEU A 319 -21.82 -11.35 9.27
N TYR A 320 -21.04 -10.30 9.58
CA TYR A 320 -21.38 -8.94 9.20
C TYR A 320 -21.57 -8.78 7.68
N MET A 321 -20.65 -9.35 6.89
CA MET A 321 -20.71 -9.28 5.43
C MET A 321 -21.92 -10.04 4.87
N LEU A 322 -22.27 -11.20 5.44
CA LEU A 322 -23.46 -11.96 5.07
C LEU A 322 -24.74 -11.16 5.34
N ILE A 323 -24.87 -10.54 6.52
CA ILE A 323 -26.04 -9.74 6.86
C ILE A 323 -26.14 -8.50 5.95
N LYS A 324 -25.02 -7.79 5.71
CA LYS A 324 -25.04 -6.56 4.90
C LYS A 324 -25.22 -6.81 3.40
N ARG A 325 -24.81 -7.96 2.87
CA ARG A 325 -24.82 -8.22 1.42
C ARG A 325 -25.86 -9.23 0.96
N GLY A 326 -26.32 -10.09 1.87
CA GLY A 326 -27.08 -11.28 1.52
C GLY A 326 -26.15 -12.45 1.18
N VAL A 327 -26.55 -13.65 1.62
CA VAL A 327 -25.81 -14.90 1.43
C VAL A 327 -25.64 -15.22 -0.06
N GLU A 328 -26.65 -14.89 -0.87
CA GLU A 328 -26.70 -15.15 -2.31
C GLU A 328 -25.59 -14.45 -3.11
N LYS A 329 -25.02 -13.36 -2.58
CA LYS A 329 -23.95 -12.60 -3.27
C LYS A 329 -22.55 -13.19 -3.07
N ASN A 330 -22.44 -14.19 -2.21
CA ASN A 330 -21.17 -14.76 -1.74
C ASN A 330 -20.17 -13.65 -1.31
N PRO A 331 -20.49 -12.89 -0.25
CA PRO A 331 -19.75 -11.69 0.13
C PRO A 331 -18.46 -11.98 0.91
N PHE A 332 -18.25 -13.22 1.36
CA PHE A 332 -17.08 -13.62 2.13
C PHE A 332 -16.46 -14.87 1.51
N LEU A 333 -15.23 -14.73 1.00
CA LEU A 333 -14.49 -15.76 0.29
C LEU A 333 -13.43 -16.37 1.23
N THR A 334 -13.61 -17.62 1.64
CA THR A 334 -12.59 -18.38 2.35
C THR A 334 -11.72 -19.16 1.37
N GLY A 335 -10.40 -19.19 1.60
CA GLY A 335 -9.48 -19.90 0.73
C GLY A 335 -8.12 -20.18 1.39
N LYS A 336 -7.21 -20.80 0.64
CA LYS A 336 -5.81 -20.95 1.08
C LYS A 336 -5.09 -19.60 1.05
N SER A 337 -4.15 -19.39 1.97
CA SER A 337 -3.26 -18.19 2.06
C SER A 337 -2.63 -17.79 0.73
N THR A 338 -2.31 -18.77 -0.13
CA THR A 338 -1.75 -18.56 -1.47
C THR A 338 -2.66 -17.74 -2.41
N HIS A 339 -3.96 -17.63 -2.10
CA HIS A 339 -4.93 -16.81 -2.84
C HIS A 339 -5.14 -15.41 -2.23
N ASN A 340 -4.60 -15.16 -1.03
CA ASN A 340 -4.63 -13.89 -0.30
C ASN A 340 -3.39 -13.03 -0.63
N GLN A 341 -3.02 -12.98 -1.92
CA GLN A 341 -1.71 -12.48 -2.36
C GLN A 341 -1.43 -11.01 -2.01
N ARG A 342 -2.48 -10.19 -1.87
CA ARG A 342 -2.36 -8.76 -1.58
C ARG A 342 -1.95 -8.52 -0.14
N ILE A 343 -2.60 -9.18 0.82
CA ILE A 343 -2.24 -9.05 2.22
C ILE A 343 -0.88 -9.72 2.51
N GLU A 344 -0.57 -10.85 1.86
CA GLU A 344 0.75 -11.48 1.95
C GLU A 344 1.88 -10.57 1.45
N ARG A 345 1.64 -9.82 0.37
CA ARG A 345 2.60 -8.81 -0.10
C ARG A 345 2.77 -7.68 0.90
N LEU A 346 1.68 -7.25 1.54
CA LEU A 346 1.70 -6.25 2.60
C LEU A 346 2.50 -6.76 3.80
N TRP A 347 2.29 -8.02 4.23
CA TRP A 347 3.02 -8.62 5.34
C TRP A 347 4.52 -8.64 5.14
N ARG A 348 5.01 -8.80 3.92
CA ARG A 348 6.46 -8.65 3.64
C ARG A 348 6.99 -7.24 3.92
N GLU A 349 6.19 -6.20 3.68
CA GLU A 349 6.59 -4.82 4.01
C GLU A 349 6.44 -4.55 5.50
N VAL A 350 5.32 -4.97 6.12
CA VAL A 350 5.09 -4.83 7.58
C VAL A 350 6.18 -5.57 8.35
N HIS A 351 6.57 -6.76 7.89
CA HIS A 351 7.64 -7.53 8.51
C HIS A 351 8.94 -6.73 8.52
N ARG A 352 9.38 -6.27 7.35
CA ARG A 352 10.62 -5.53 7.15
C ARG A 352 10.63 -4.17 7.88
N CYS A 353 9.52 -3.43 7.81
CA CYS A 353 9.45 -2.05 8.31
C CYS A 353 9.14 -1.93 9.79
N ILE A 354 8.37 -2.87 10.35
CA ILE A 354 7.80 -2.76 11.70
C ILE A 354 8.22 -3.96 12.54
N VAL A 355 7.84 -5.18 12.13
CA VAL A 355 7.99 -6.38 12.97
C VAL A 355 9.44 -6.67 13.29
N GLU A 356 10.34 -6.62 12.31
CA GLU A 356 11.76 -6.93 12.51
C GLU A 356 12.41 -6.01 13.54
N VAL A 357 11.99 -4.75 13.57
CA VAL A 357 12.51 -3.72 14.48
C VAL A 357 12.11 -4.03 15.92
N TRP A 358 10.81 -4.23 16.15
CA TRP A 358 10.28 -4.57 17.48
C TRP A 358 10.75 -5.96 17.94
N ARG A 359 10.82 -6.93 17.03
CA ARG A 359 11.35 -8.28 17.30
C ARG A 359 12.79 -8.22 17.78
N SER A 360 13.63 -7.42 17.12
CA SER A 360 15.04 -7.25 17.51
C SER A 360 15.17 -6.62 18.90
N LEU A 361 14.38 -5.57 19.17
CA LEU A 361 14.35 -4.92 20.49
C LEU A 361 13.94 -5.91 21.59
N PHE A 362 12.84 -6.63 21.43
CA PHE A 362 12.36 -7.56 22.45
C PHE A 362 13.32 -8.72 22.70
N HIS A 363 13.99 -9.22 21.65
CA HIS A 363 15.06 -10.19 21.83
C HIS A 363 16.27 -9.62 22.59
N SER A 364 16.66 -8.36 22.36
CA SER A 364 17.70 -7.69 23.15
C SER A 364 17.31 -7.63 24.62
N MET A 365 16.09 -7.18 24.91
CA MET A 365 15.55 -7.10 26.26
C MET A 365 15.53 -8.47 26.97
N GLU A 366 15.21 -9.55 26.26
CA GLU A 366 15.32 -10.92 26.80
C GLU A 366 16.77 -11.28 27.12
N SER A 367 17.70 -11.02 26.19
CA SER A 367 19.12 -11.37 26.36
C SER A 367 19.81 -10.60 27.49
N GLU A 368 19.34 -9.39 27.77
CA GLU A 368 19.83 -8.53 28.85
C GLU A 368 19.11 -8.81 30.20
N GLY A 369 18.16 -9.74 30.22
CA GLY A 369 17.41 -10.12 31.43
C GLY A 369 16.33 -9.11 31.86
N MET A 370 15.99 -8.14 31.02
CA MET A 370 14.95 -7.13 31.30
C MET A 370 13.53 -7.67 31.09
N LEU A 371 13.37 -8.63 30.17
CA LEU A 371 12.09 -9.19 29.76
C LEU A 371 12.08 -10.70 29.92
N ASP A 372 11.13 -11.21 30.71
CA ASP A 372 10.77 -12.62 30.73
C ASP A 372 9.39 -12.80 30.10
N PRO A 373 9.28 -13.31 28.86
CA PRO A 373 7.99 -13.55 28.20
C PRO A 373 7.13 -14.62 28.88
N SER A 374 7.70 -15.41 29.79
CA SER A 374 6.97 -16.41 30.57
C SER A 374 6.29 -15.78 31.80
N ASN A 375 6.70 -14.57 32.20
CA ASN A 375 6.16 -13.86 33.34
C ASN A 375 4.97 -12.97 32.92
N PRO A 376 3.74 -13.25 33.42
CA PRO A 376 2.56 -12.45 33.06
C PRO A 376 2.68 -10.97 33.44
N LEU A 377 3.41 -10.62 34.51
CA LEU A 377 3.64 -9.24 34.92
C LEU A 377 4.48 -8.49 33.88
N HIS A 378 5.52 -9.14 33.35
CA HIS A 378 6.38 -8.57 32.32
C HIS A 378 5.59 -8.38 31.03
N LEU A 379 4.80 -9.39 30.60
CA LEU A 379 3.93 -9.26 29.43
C LEU A 379 2.91 -8.14 29.58
N PHE A 380 2.30 -7.97 30.76
CA PHE A 380 1.39 -6.85 31.02
C PHE A 380 2.08 -5.49 30.84
N CYS A 381 3.25 -5.30 31.47
CA CYS A 381 4.01 -4.04 31.36
C CYS A 381 4.49 -3.79 29.92
N LEU A 382 4.90 -4.85 29.23
CA LEU A 382 5.29 -4.82 27.82
C LEU A 382 4.12 -4.37 26.93
N HIS A 383 2.94 -4.95 27.13
CA HIS A 383 1.71 -4.59 26.41
C HIS A 383 1.28 -3.16 26.70
N PHE A 384 1.34 -2.73 27.96
CA PHE A 384 0.98 -1.38 28.37
C PHE A 384 1.84 -0.31 27.68
N VAL A 385 3.16 -0.51 27.64
CA VAL A 385 4.09 0.48 27.07
C VAL A 385 4.19 0.36 25.55
N PHE A 386 4.42 -0.84 25.02
CA PHE A 386 4.80 -0.98 23.61
C PHE A 386 3.60 -1.14 22.66
N CYS A 387 2.41 -1.57 23.12
CA CYS A 387 1.26 -1.65 22.22
C CYS A 387 0.88 -0.26 21.64
N PRO A 388 0.78 0.82 22.44
CA PRO A 388 0.54 2.16 21.91
C PRO A 388 1.65 2.64 20.96
N ARG A 389 2.92 2.41 21.32
CA ARG A 389 4.07 2.82 20.50
C ARG A 389 4.12 2.09 19.15
N ILE A 390 3.88 0.78 19.16
CA ILE A 390 3.77 -0.01 17.92
C ILE A 390 2.65 0.56 17.05
N ASN A 391 1.48 0.87 17.62
CA ASN A 391 0.37 1.41 16.83
C ASN A 391 0.68 2.78 16.22
N ILE A 392 1.43 3.68 16.89
CA ILE A 392 1.91 4.92 16.25
C ILE A 392 2.83 4.62 15.05
N THR A 393 3.75 3.65 15.18
CA THR A 393 4.60 3.25 14.03
C THR A 393 3.78 2.64 12.89
N VAL A 394 2.72 1.92 13.22
CA VAL A 394 1.78 1.33 12.25
C VAL A 394 1.01 2.44 11.52
N ASP A 395 0.47 3.42 12.24
CA ASP A 395 -0.28 4.54 11.64
C ASP A 395 0.60 5.33 10.67
N ALA A 396 1.82 5.68 11.10
CA ALA A 396 2.77 6.40 10.26
C ALA A 396 3.21 5.57 9.03
N PHE A 397 3.34 4.25 9.18
CA PHE A 397 3.57 3.35 8.04
C PHE A 397 2.37 3.31 7.08
N VAL A 398 1.14 3.22 7.60
CA VAL A 398 -0.09 3.21 6.78
C VAL A 398 -0.21 4.50 5.98
N ASP A 399 0.04 5.65 6.58
CA ASP A 399 0.00 6.94 5.89
C ASP A 399 1.07 7.06 4.80
N GLY A 400 2.31 6.67 5.12
CA GLY A 400 3.40 6.62 4.13
C GLY A 400 3.12 5.64 3.00
N PHE A 401 2.60 4.46 3.34
CA PHE A 401 2.25 3.42 2.37
C PHE A 401 1.08 3.87 1.48
N ASN A 402 0.04 4.47 2.03
CA ASN A 402 -1.11 4.89 1.22
C ASN A 402 -0.81 6.12 0.34
N SER A 403 0.29 6.82 0.61
CA SER A 403 0.72 8.03 -0.11
C SER A 403 1.94 7.84 -1.02
N HIS A 404 2.66 6.70 -0.93
CA HIS A 404 3.84 6.45 -1.78
C HIS A 404 3.46 6.13 -3.23
N LYS A 405 4.32 6.52 -4.18
CA LYS A 405 4.08 6.25 -5.60
C LYS A 405 4.36 4.79 -5.94
N VAL A 406 3.41 4.14 -6.63
CA VAL A 406 3.55 2.77 -7.11
C VAL A 406 3.99 2.77 -8.57
N ARG A 407 5.23 2.37 -8.84
CA ARG A 407 5.82 2.37 -10.20
C ARG A 407 4.98 1.61 -11.24
N THR A 408 4.35 0.51 -10.83
CA THR A 408 3.53 -0.35 -11.72
C THR A 408 2.11 0.18 -11.96
N ALA A 409 1.75 1.29 -11.33
CA ALA A 409 0.41 1.87 -11.42
C ALA A 409 0.51 3.35 -11.83
N HIS A 410 1.25 3.61 -12.92
CA HIS A 410 1.48 4.95 -13.48
C HIS A 410 2.03 5.96 -12.46
N ASN A 411 2.78 5.49 -11.46
CA ASN A 411 3.31 6.29 -10.36
C ASN A 411 2.23 6.99 -9.51
N LEU A 412 1.00 6.47 -9.51
CA LEU A 412 -0.04 6.89 -8.57
C LEU A 412 0.17 6.23 -7.21
N SER A 413 -0.27 6.91 -6.15
CA SER A 413 -0.33 6.30 -4.82
C SER A 413 -1.55 5.40 -4.66
N PRO A 414 -1.57 4.49 -3.66
CA PRO A 414 -2.78 3.71 -3.37
C PRO A 414 -4.03 4.57 -3.15
N ARG A 415 -3.93 5.68 -2.40
CA ARG A 415 -5.03 6.66 -2.25
C ARG A 415 -5.47 7.26 -3.59
N GLN A 416 -4.53 7.62 -4.46
CA GLN A 416 -4.86 8.13 -5.80
C GLN A 416 -5.55 7.09 -6.67
N LEU A 417 -5.10 5.83 -6.64
CA LEU A 417 -5.74 4.74 -7.37
C LEU A 417 -7.16 4.47 -6.87
N TRP A 418 -7.38 4.57 -5.56
CA TRP A 418 -8.70 4.46 -4.95
C TRP A 418 -9.65 5.55 -5.50
N VAL A 419 -9.25 6.82 -5.39
CA VAL A 419 -10.10 7.96 -5.81
C VAL A 419 -10.30 7.98 -7.32
N GLU A 420 -9.24 7.79 -8.12
CA GLU A 420 -9.36 7.72 -9.58
C GLU A 420 -10.27 6.56 -10.02
N GLY A 421 -10.15 5.39 -9.38
CA GLY A 421 -10.97 4.23 -9.68
C GLY A 421 -12.46 4.48 -9.38
N ILE A 422 -12.77 5.18 -8.29
CA ILE A 422 -14.14 5.59 -7.94
C ILE A 422 -14.68 6.58 -8.95
N MET A 423 -13.95 7.66 -9.22
CA MET A 423 -14.39 8.71 -10.15
C MET A 423 -14.59 8.18 -11.57
N ARG A 424 -13.79 7.20 -12.00
CA ARG A 424 -13.98 6.56 -13.32
C ARG A 424 -15.26 5.75 -13.43
N LEU A 425 -15.78 5.24 -12.31
CA LEU A 425 -16.91 4.31 -12.26
C LEU A 425 -18.10 4.90 -11.50
N TRP A 426 -18.14 6.22 -11.35
CA TRP A 426 -19.10 6.94 -10.53
C TRP A 426 -20.57 6.59 -10.86
N HIS A 427 -20.91 6.55 -12.15
CA HIS A 427 -22.26 6.21 -12.63
C HIS A 427 -22.40 4.75 -13.06
N SER A 428 -21.47 3.87 -12.70
CA SER A 428 -21.47 2.46 -13.15
C SER A 428 -22.57 1.60 -12.51
N GLY A 429 -23.22 2.07 -11.45
CA GLY A 429 -24.19 1.28 -10.67
C GLY A 429 -23.58 0.08 -9.94
N ARG A 430 -22.25 -0.11 -10.00
CA ARG A 430 -21.56 -1.21 -9.32
C ARG A 430 -21.73 -1.09 -7.81
N SER A 431 -22.14 -2.19 -7.16
CA SER A 431 -22.35 -2.22 -5.71
C SER A 431 -21.15 -1.66 -4.96
N ALA A 432 -19.93 -2.09 -5.29
CA ALA A 432 -18.68 -1.62 -4.66
C ALA A 432 -18.54 -0.09 -4.61
N ILE A 433 -18.95 0.61 -5.67
CA ILE A 433 -18.89 2.06 -5.77
C ILE A 433 -20.11 2.69 -5.09
N LYS A 434 -21.30 2.14 -5.33
CA LYS A 434 -22.57 2.60 -4.76
C LYS A 434 -22.51 2.73 -3.23
N ASN A 435 -21.92 1.78 -2.51
CA ASN A 435 -21.86 1.85 -1.04
C ASN A 435 -20.95 2.97 -0.54
N ILE A 436 -19.95 3.36 -1.32
CA ILE A 436 -19.09 4.50 -0.96
C ILE A 436 -19.89 5.81 -1.11
N LEU A 437 -20.80 5.86 -2.09
CA LEU A 437 -21.55 7.07 -2.43
C LEU A 437 -22.84 7.23 -1.61
N GLU A 438 -23.47 6.14 -1.17
CA GLU A 438 -24.85 6.16 -0.65
C GLU A 438 -25.02 5.78 0.83
N GLU A 439 -24.00 5.28 1.53
CA GLU A 439 -24.17 4.88 2.93
C GLU A 439 -24.19 6.07 3.90
N GLN A 440 -25.39 6.48 4.33
CA GLN A 440 -25.61 6.91 5.71
C GLN A 440 -25.77 5.67 6.58
N ILE A 441 -24.88 5.50 7.55
CA ILE A 441 -24.96 4.40 8.51
C ILE A 441 -26.08 4.75 9.50
N ASP A 442 -27.22 4.06 9.41
CA ASP A 442 -28.22 4.06 10.49
C ASP A 442 -27.65 3.27 11.69
N GLU A 443 -27.24 4.00 12.73
CA GLU A 443 -26.71 3.45 13.98
C GLU A 443 -27.80 2.88 14.89
N GLN A 444 -29.09 3.16 14.64
CA GLN A 444 -30.15 2.89 15.62
C GLN A 444 -30.86 1.55 15.46
N THR A 445 -30.59 0.78 14.40
CA THR A 445 -31.39 -0.42 14.09
C THR A 445 -30.57 -1.70 13.85
N TYR A 446 -29.42 -1.89 14.51
CA TYR A 446 -28.53 -3.01 14.17
C TYR A 446 -28.04 -3.82 15.38
N GLY A 447 -28.57 -5.05 15.56
CA GLY A 447 -27.87 -6.11 16.28
C GLY A 447 -28.58 -6.83 17.44
N ILE A 448 -29.88 -7.14 17.35
CA ILE A 448 -30.45 -8.19 18.20
C ILE A 448 -31.38 -9.08 17.38
N ASP A 449 -30.93 -10.32 17.14
CA ASP A 449 -31.75 -11.45 16.72
C ASP A 449 -31.72 -12.45 17.89
N TRP A 450 -32.81 -12.54 18.66
CA TRP A 450 -32.92 -13.43 19.81
C TRP A 450 -33.10 -14.90 19.41
N GLU A 451 -33.32 -15.20 18.12
CA GLU A 451 -33.69 -16.55 17.64
C GLU A 451 -32.89 -17.06 16.43
N GLY A 452 -31.83 -16.35 16.02
CA GLY A 452 -31.00 -16.74 14.88
C GLY A 452 -30.18 -18.02 15.11
N PRO A 453 -30.14 -18.97 14.16
CA PRO A 453 -29.34 -20.19 14.30
C PRO A 453 -27.85 -19.87 14.37
N VAL A 454 -27.17 -20.42 15.37
CA VAL A 454 -25.72 -20.32 15.56
C VAL A 454 -25.01 -21.18 14.50
N PRO A 455 -24.17 -20.63 13.62
CA PRO A 455 -23.39 -21.43 12.68
C PRO A 455 -22.43 -22.35 13.46
N GLU A 456 -22.39 -23.65 13.12
CA GLU A 456 -21.47 -24.61 13.73
C GLU A 456 -20.02 -24.14 13.56
N LEU A 457 -19.39 -23.82 14.69
CA LEU A 457 -18.03 -23.31 14.81
C LEU A 457 -17.04 -24.46 14.57
N GLN A 458 -16.19 -24.35 13.54
CA GLN A 458 -15.03 -25.24 13.39
C GLN A 458 -13.96 -24.89 14.44
N VAL A 459 -13.93 -25.64 15.54
CA VAL A 459 -13.16 -25.35 16.76
C VAL A 459 -11.63 -25.49 16.67
N HIS A 460 -11.06 -25.83 15.50
CA HIS A 460 -9.67 -26.33 15.41
C HIS A 460 -8.62 -25.32 14.90
N ASN A 461 -8.97 -24.04 14.68
CA ASN A 461 -8.03 -23.01 14.21
C ASN A 461 -7.79 -21.86 15.22
N ASN A 462 -8.06 -22.08 16.50
CA ASN A 462 -7.83 -21.06 17.52
C ASN A 462 -6.33 -20.89 17.80
N VAL A 463 -5.84 -19.66 17.59
CA VAL A 463 -4.49 -19.28 18.00
C VAL A 463 -4.54 -18.69 19.42
N ASP A 464 -3.83 -19.34 20.34
CA ASP A 464 -3.68 -18.86 21.71
C ASP A 464 -2.57 -17.80 21.78
N VAL A 465 -2.90 -16.63 22.31
CA VAL A 465 -2.00 -15.48 22.42
C VAL A 465 -1.62 -15.32 23.89
N PRO A 466 -0.32 -15.34 24.25
CA PRO A 466 0.14 -15.15 25.62
C PRO A 466 -0.48 -13.89 26.24
N ARG A 467 -1.07 -14.05 27.42
CA ARG A 467 -1.74 -12.96 28.14
C ARG A 467 -0.88 -12.45 29.27
N GLY A 468 -0.87 -11.14 29.45
CA GLY A 468 -0.31 -10.51 30.64
C GLY A 468 -1.17 -10.77 31.88
N LEU A 469 -0.66 -10.31 33.02
CA LEU A 469 -1.35 -10.31 34.30
C LEU A 469 -2.69 -9.55 34.22
N ASP A 470 -3.75 -10.16 34.71
CA ASP A 470 -5.04 -9.48 34.89
C ASP A 470 -4.94 -8.54 36.10
N VAL A 471 -4.83 -7.26 35.83
CA VAL A 471 -4.72 -6.19 36.85
C VAL A 471 -6.07 -5.50 37.06
N SER A 472 -6.31 -5.04 38.29
CA SER A 472 -7.53 -4.30 38.63
C SER A 472 -7.61 -2.94 37.90
N GLY A 473 -8.83 -2.43 37.70
CA GLY A 473 -9.03 -1.11 37.10
C GLY A 473 -8.43 0.05 37.91
N GLU A 474 -8.16 -0.14 39.20
CA GLU A 474 -7.45 0.83 40.03
C GLU A 474 -5.94 0.82 39.76
N GLN A 475 -5.32 -0.36 39.71
CA GLN A 475 -3.90 -0.52 39.34
C GLN A 475 -3.62 0.04 37.95
N GLN A 476 -4.49 -0.21 36.97
CA GLN A 476 -4.35 0.36 35.62
C GLN A 476 -4.42 1.90 35.63
N ARG A 477 -5.32 2.49 36.42
CA ARG A 477 -5.44 3.95 36.53
C ARG A 477 -4.22 4.55 37.21
N ALA A 478 -3.73 3.93 38.28
CA ALA A 478 -2.52 4.37 38.98
C ALA A 478 -1.28 4.34 38.07
N LEU A 479 -1.15 3.31 37.23
CA LEU A 479 -0.07 3.22 36.25
C LEU A 479 -0.18 4.29 35.16
N ARG A 480 -1.37 4.49 34.59
CA ARG A 480 -1.64 5.53 33.57
C ARG A 480 -1.42 6.96 34.08
N ALA A 481 -1.60 7.19 35.38
CA ALA A 481 -1.35 8.50 35.98
C ALA A 481 0.14 8.85 36.10
N ARG A 482 1.03 7.84 36.01
CA ARG A 482 2.48 8.01 36.23
C ARG A 482 3.31 7.82 34.97
N ILE A 483 2.81 7.05 34.01
CA ILE A 483 3.51 6.71 32.79
C ILE A 483 2.59 7.01 31.61
N ASP A 484 3.05 7.91 30.73
CA ASP A 484 2.50 8.06 29.39
C ASP A 484 3.35 7.23 28.41
N PRO A 485 2.84 6.10 27.90
CA PRO A 485 3.56 5.26 26.93
C PRO A 485 4.04 5.99 25.66
N LEU A 486 3.45 7.15 25.35
CA LEU A 486 3.74 7.91 24.13
C LEU A 486 4.82 8.98 24.31
N ASP A 487 5.26 9.25 25.54
CA ASP A 487 6.37 10.16 25.83
C ASP A 487 7.72 9.42 25.74
N PHE A 488 8.19 9.18 24.51
CA PHE A 488 9.43 8.45 24.25
C PHE A 488 10.31 9.14 23.20
N VAL A 489 11.63 8.98 23.34
CA VAL A 489 12.61 9.63 22.44
C VAL A 489 12.72 8.92 21.10
N ASP A 490 12.81 7.60 21.13
CA ASP A 490 12.77 6.72 19.97
C ASP A 490 12.25 5.33 20.36
N ILE A 491 12.00 4.50 19.36
CA ILE A 491 11.36 3.19 19.54
C ILE A 491 12.17 2.20 20.39
N TYR A 492 13.47 2.45 20.62
CA TYR A 492 14.35 1.59 21.42
C TYR A 492 14.37 1.99 22.91
N ASP A 493 13.69 3.06 23.30
CA ASP A 493 13.61 3.51 24.69
C ASP A 493 12.87 2.49 25.58
N THR A 494 13.59 1.86 26.51
CA THR A 494 13.06 0.88 27.46
C THR A 494 12.75 1.45 28.85
N SER A 495 13.03 2.74 29.09
CA SER A 495 12.96 3.36 30.42
C SER A 495 11.58 3.25 31.07
N GLN A 496 10.54 3.60 30.31
CA GLN A 496 9.15 3.54 30.78
C GLN A 496 8.69 2.11 31.04
N TYR A 497 9.20 1.11 30.30
CA TYR A 497 8.90 -0.29 30.56
C TYR A 497 9.49 -0.74 31.91
N LEU A 498 10.75 -0.39 32.19
CA LEU A 498 11.38 -0.70 33.47
C LEU A 498 10.68 0.01 34.63
N GLN A 499 10.27 1.26 34.44
CA GLN A 499 9.49 2.00 35.43
C GLN A 499 8.11 1.37 35.67
N ALA A 500 7.42 0.93 34.61
CA ALA A 500 6.14 0.24 34.74
C ALA A 500 6.29 -1.07 35.52
N LEU A 501 7.34 -1.85 35.22
CA LEU A 501 7.64 -3.09 35.91
C LEU A 501 7.92 -2.86 37.39
N TYR A 502 8.70 -1.82 37.72
CA TYR A 502 8.96 -1.42 39.11
C TYR A 502 7.68 -1.03 39.85
N ILE A 503 6.82 -0.19 39.26
CA ILE A 503 5.58 0.23 39.90
C ILE A 503 4.67 -0.97 40.15
N MET A 504 4.49 -1.81 39.14
CA MET A 504 3.57 -2.93 39.22
C MET A 504 4.06 -4.04 40.15
N SER A 505 5.38 -4.28 40.26
CA SER A 505 5.91 -5.26 41.22
C SER A 505 5.63 -4.88 42.67
N HIS A 506 5.50 -3.58 42.98
CA HIS A 506 5.14 -3.08 44.32
C HIS A 506 3.63 -3.00 44.56
N MET A 507 2.81 -3.06 43.50
CA MET A 507 1.34 -3.01 43.60
C MET A 507 0.66 -4.40 43.59
N VAL A 508 1.41 -5.44 43.24
CA VAL A 508 0.93 -6.83 43.10
C VAL A 508 1.41 -7.72 44.26
N GLN A 509 2.35 -7.23 45.07
CA GLN A 509 2.61 -7.72 46.43
C GLN A 509 1.48 -7.29 47.37
#